data_AF-A0A0C9XCK2-F1
#
_entry.id   AF-A0A0C9XCK2-F1
#
_cell.length_a   1.000
_cell.length_b   1.000
_cell.length_c   1.000
_cell.angle_alpha   90.00
_cell.angle_beta   90.00
_cell.angle_gamma   90.00
#
_symmetry.space_group_name_H-M   'P 1'
#
loop_
_entity.id
_entity.type
_entity.pdbx_description
1 polymer ?
#
loop_
_entity_poly.entity_id
_entity_poly.type
_entity_poly.pdbx_seq_one_letter_code
_entity_poly.pdbx_strand_id
1 'polypeptide(L)' 'LNACPTEIICYFINWPWRFMSAYQHGLTGRATAWAVRKQKQHQQVSQRAMLVIDAVPEYTQT' A
#
# COMPACT_ATOMS: atom_id res chain seq x y z
N LEU A 1 15.84 -11.23 3.60
CA LEU A 1 15.80 -10.36 2.39
C LEU A 1 14.69 -10.75 1.40
N ASN A 2 14.10 -11.96 1.47
CA ASN A 2 12.99 -12.38 0.58
C ASN A 2 11.59 -11.94 1.05
N ALA A 3 11.48 -11.19 2.16
CA ALA A 3 10.19 -10.86 2.76
C ALA A 3 9.45 -9.73 2.03
N CYS A 4 10.17 -8.88 1.29
CA CYS A 4 9.61 -7.76 0.56
C CYS A 4 10.03 -7.86 -0.91
N PRO A 5 9.09 -7.92 -1.87
CA PRO A 5 9.42 -7.98 -3.28
C PRO A 5 10.28 -6.77 -3.69
N THR A 6 11.31 -6.99 -4.51
CA THR A 6 12.20 -5.92 -5.01
C THR A 6 11.43 -4.76 -5.62
N GLU A 7 10.30 -5.05 -6.27
CA GLU A 7 9.37 -4.06 -6.81
C GLU A 7 8.91 -3.04 -5.75
N ILE A 8 8.56 -3.51 -4.55
CA ILE A 8 8.08 -2.67 -3.45
C ILE A 8 9.20 -1.76 -2.94
N ILE A 9 10.43 -2.29 -2.89
CA ILE A 9 11.63 -1.52 -2.53
C ILE A 9 11.89 -0.43 -3.59
N CYS A 10 11.80 -0.77 -4.88
CA CYS A 10 11.93 0.21 -5.96
C CYS A 10 10.84 1.28 -5.89
N TYR A 11 9.59 0.93 -5.59
CA TYR A 11 8.52 1.92 -5.39
C TYR A 11 8.76 2.82 -4.18
N PHE A 12 9.33 2.27 -3.09
CA PHE A 12 9.64 3.04 -1.90
C PHE A 12 10.74 4.08 -2.18
N ILE A 13 11.80 3.68 -2.87
CA ILE A 13 12.91 4.58 -3.22
C ILE A 13 12.45 5.65 -4.20
N ASN A 14 11.70 5.27 -5.24
CA ASN A 14 11.30 6.22 -6.27
C ASN A 14 10.19 7.15 -5.80
N TRP A 15 9.20 6.65 -5.04
CA TRP A 15 8.01 7.41 -4.61
C TRP A 15 7.69 7.19 -3.11
N PRO A 16 8.57 7.63 -2.19
CA PRO A 16 8.42 7.42 -0.75
C PRO A 16 7.17 8.09 -0.16
N TRP A 17 6.73 9.21 -0.75
CA TRP A 17 5.55 9.96 -0.31
C TRP A 17 4.25 9.13 -0.35
N ARG A 18 4.17 8.11 -1.21
CA ARG A 18 3.01 7.21 -1.29
C ARG A 18 2.91 6.28 -0.10
N PHE A 19 4.05 5.80 0.37
CA PHE A 19 4.15 5.01 1.58
C PHE A 19 3.83 5.86 2.80
N MET A 20 4.37 7.09 2.86
CA MET A 20 4.05 8.02 3.95
C MET A 20 2.55 8.34 3.99
N SER A 21 1.93 8.55 2.83
CA SER A 21 0.48 8.74 2.73
C SER A 21 -0.28 7.51 3.25
N ALA A 22 0.11 6.29 2.87
CA ALA A 22 -0.51 5.07 3.37
C ALA A 22 -0.36 4.92 4.90
N TYR A 23 0.84 5.17 5.45
CA TYR A 23 1.08 5.13 6.90
C TYR A 23 0.29 6.20 7.67
N GLN A 24 0.17 7.41 7.11
CA GLN A 24 -0.63 8.49 7.69
C GLN A 24 -2.12 8.11 7.78
N HIS A 25 -2.59 7.22 6.91
CA HIS A 25 -3.95 6.68 6.94
C HIS A 25 -4.08 5.39 7.74
N GLY A 26 -3.03 4.99 8.48
CA GLY A 26 -3.04 3.80 9.34
C GLY A 26 -2.87 2.47 8.61
N LEU A 27 -2.56 2.47 7.31
CA LEU A 27 -2.42 1.24 6.53
C LEU A 27 -1.14 0.49 6.90
N THR A 28 -1.26 -0.83 7.08
CA THR A 28 -0.11 -1.71 7.38
C THR A 28 0.00 -2.89 6.40
N GLY A 29 1.21 -3.46 6.30
CA GLY A 29 1.46 -4.72 5.58
C GLY A 29 1.05 -4.72 4.11
N ARG A 30 0.23 -5.70 3.70
CA ARG A 30 -0.20 -5.87 2.30
C ARG A 30 -1.15 -4.75 1.83
N ALA A 31 -1.89 -4.10 2.73
CA ALA A 31 -2.73 -2.95 2.39
C ALA A 31 -1.90 -1.75 1.94
N THR A 32 -0.76 -1.50 2.60
CA THR A 32 0.23 -0.50 2.18
C THR A 32 0.75 -0.81 0.78
N ALA A 33 1.15 -2.07 0.51
CA ALA A 33 1.66 -2.49 -0.79
C ALA A 33 0.61 -2.32 -1.91
N TRP A 34 -0.65 -2.65 -1.63
CA TRP A 34 -1.75 -2.44 -2.57
C TRP A 34 -1.98 -0.95 -2.85
N ALA A 35 -2.04 -0.12 -1.80
CA ALA A 35 -2.29 1.31 -1.92
C ALA A 35 -1.20 2.00 -2.73
N VAL A 36 0.07 1.64 -2.51
CA VAL A 36 1.22 2.16 -3.26
C VAL A 36 1.16 1.78 -4.74
N ARG A 37 0.74 0.54 -5.05
CA ARG A 37 0.58 0.05 -6.44
C ARG A 37 -0.56 0.76 -7.16
N LYS A 38 -1.64 1.13 -6.44
CA LYS A 38 -2.83 1.76 -7.00
C LYS A 38 -2.76 3.28 -7.09
N GLN A 39 -2.05 3.95 -6.20
CA GLN A 39 -1.76 5.37 -6.36
C GLN A 39 -1.00 5.54 -7.68
N LYS A 40 -1.43 6.42 -8.57
CA LYS A 40 -0.74 6.73 -9.84
C LYS A 40 -0.77 8.24 -10.03
N GLN A 41 0.39 8.90 -9.91
CA GLN A 41 0.53 10.35 -10.08
C GLN A 41 -0.53 11.13 -9.25
N HIS A 42 -1.41 11.88 -9.92
CA HIS A 42 -2.49 12.67 -9.33
C HIS A 42 -3.72 11.85 -8.86
N GLN A 43 -3.84 10.59 -9.27
CA GLN A 43 -4.87 9.70 -8.74
C GLN A 43 -4.47 9.24 -7.34
N GLN A 44 -4.85 10.04 -6.35
CA GLN A 44 -4.86 9.60 -4.96
C GLN A 44 -6.00 8.59 -4.78
N VAL A 45 -5.69 7.51 -4.07
CA VAL A 45 -6.71 6.59 -3.57
C VAL A 45 -7.48 7.34 -2.48
N SER A 46 -8.82 7.36 -2.56
CA SER A 46 -9.64 8.02 -1.54
C SER A 46 -9.45 7.36 -0.18
N GLN A 47 -9.49 8.15 0.90
CA GLN A 47 -9.37 7.63 2.27
C GLN A 47 -10.36 6.49 2.56
N ARG A 48 -11.57 6.62 2.00
CA ARG A 48 -12.64 5.65 2.12
C ARG A 48 -12.28 4.32 1.42
N ALA A 49 -11.62 4.36 0.27
CA ALA A 49 -11.10 3.16 -0.39
C ALA A 49 -9.93 2.55 0.39
N MET A 50 -9.06 3.35 1.00
CA MET A 50 -7.97 2.85 1.85
C MET A 50 -8.50 2.09 3.07
N LEU A 51 -9.49 2.63 3.78
CA LEU A 51 -10.12 1.99 4.94
C LEU A 51 -10.84 0.68 4.58
N VAL A 52 -11.52 0.63 3.43
CA VAL A 52 -12.17 -0.60 2.96
C VAL A 52 -11.15 -1.72 2.76
N ILE A 53 -9.92 -1.39 2.36
CA ILE A 53 -8.89 -2.37 2.04
C ILE A 53 -8.17 -2.89 3.28
N ASP A 54 -7.95 -2.02 4.27
CA ASP A 54 -7.45 -2.43 5.58
C ASP A 54 -8.47 -3.34 6.30
N ALA A 55 -9.76 -3.09 6.07
CA ALA A 55 -10.87 -3.88 6.59
C ALA A 55 -11.18 -5.17 5.80
N VAL A 56 -10.40 -5.51 4.76
CA VAL A 56 -10.44 -6.86 4.15
C VAL A 56 -9.36 -7.71 4.82
N PRO A 57 -9.65 -8.41 5.94
CA PRO A 57 -8.83 -9.55 6.32
C PRO A 57 -9.10 -10.61 5.25
N GLU A 58 -8.21 -10.73 4.26
CA GLU A 58 -8.21 -11.92 3.41
C GLU A 58 -7.91 -13.12 4.31
N TYR A 59 -8.99 -13.79 4.69
CA TYR A 59 -9.05 -15.19 5.05
C TYR A 59 -8.18 -15.98 4.06
N THR A 60 -7.21 -16.69 4.62
CA THR A 60 -6.41 -17.79 4.07
C THR A 60 -6.77 -18.26 2.66
N GLN A 61 -5.81 -18.21 1.73
CA GLN A 61 -5.81 -19.13 0.58
C GLN A 61 -4.38 -19.59 0.28
N THR A 62 -4.08 -20.76 0.86
CA THR A 62 -3.12 -21.84 0.49
C THR A 62 -1.73 -21.47 -0.02
#